data_AF-A0A8H6TQ76-F1
#
_entry.id   AF-A0A8H6TQ76-F1
#
_cell.length_a   1.000
_cell.length_b   1.000
_cell.length_c   1.000
_cell.angle_alpha   90.00
_cell.angle_beta   90.00
_cell.angle_gamma   90.00
#
_symmetry.space_group_name_H-M   'P 1'
#
loop_
_entity.id
_entity.type
_entity.pdbx_description
1 polymer ?
#
loop_
_entity_poly.entity_id
_entity_poly.type
_entity_poly.pdbx_seq_one_letter_code
_entity_poly.pdbx_strand_id
1 'polypeptide(L)'
;MGGPPPKDKGKGKAEAKQELYPADLFVPLASSTCDVNEVLDEFQELLFAASPKAADAEAALEIIGEVLKRERPEVVRLVLYGIDRAWLTHHFPTTAEDFLDSCAARVLAMLAAFFQNTPSRLLDLEDGQWVVGERRDQVRMEYRQVVNEAPGMLRALKAKMRRGLVAEEEEDGVRPKKMSQKQMKQARRAQALAKAEVMLDPAPFERLRIPLPEDVGEMASAIMQILEVQKGLLKVYLQALADEDLAPLLISACWLDRPAGILEAEPTIQLEPAEVPDDDPDAVETEIYAPAQPMKLTVFYNENVAQLGAWTISLSPRAERDLRDHRRRDRKVFKIVLKKIQELSNGHFSPDNQKRLNNRTVEIPVFEAKMTGDLRLVYQIDCVPM
;
A
#
# COMPACT_ATOMS: atom_id res chain seq x y z
N MET A 1 35.07 53.74 40.80
CA MET A 1 34.68 52.32 40.72
C MET A 1 33.42 52.26 39.88
N GLY A 2 33.54 51.73 38.65
CA GLY A 2 32.43 51.63 37.70
C GLY A 2 31.49 50.47 38.07
N GLY A 3 30.24 50.80 38.37
CA GLY A 3 29.15 49.84 38.49
C GLY A 3 28.43 49.68 37.14
N PRO A 4 27.96 48.48 36.79
CA PRO A 4 27.59 48.13 35.42
C PRO A 4 26.20 48.68 35.01
N PRO A 5 25.97 48.89 33.69
CA PRO A 5 24.67 49.29 33.14
C PRO A 5 23.65 48.13 33.16
N PRO A 6 22.33 48.43 33.06
CA PRO A 6 21.28 47.45 33.21
C PRO A 6 21.23 46.47 32.03
N LYS A 7 20.93 45.21 32.36
CA LYS A 7 20.76 44.08 31.45
C LYS A 7 19.68 44.37 30.41
N ASP A 8 20.10 44.47 29.16
CA ASP A 8 19.21 44.38 28.02
C ASP A 8 18.63 42.96 27.97
N LYS A 9 17.30 42.86 27.99
CA LYS A 9 16.59 41.59 27.87
C LYS A 9 16.67 41.19 26.40
N GLY A 10 17.67 40.38 26.06
CA GLY A 10 17.67 39.60 24.84
C GLY A 10 16.39 38.76 24.78
N LYS A 11 15.39 39.25 24.04
CA LYS A 11 14.34 38.41 23.47
C LYS A 11 15.06 37.42 22.58
N GLY A 12 15.25 36.20 23.07
CA GLY A 12 15.55 35.06 22.22
C GLY A 12 14.41 34.95 21.20
N LYS A 13 14.69 35.40 19.97
CA LYS A 13 13.98 34.91 18.80
C LYS A 13 14.33 33.43 18.75
N ALA A 14 13.41 32.58 19.24
CA ALA A 14 13.40 31.20 18.81
C ALA A 14 13.22 31.26 17.29
N GLU A 15 14.30 31.00 16.56
CA GLU A 15 14.24 30.71 15.14
C GLU A 15 13.31 29.50 15.01
N ALA A 16 12.07 29.78 14.62
CA ALA A 16 11.16 28.76 14.15
C ALA A 16 11.86 28.09 12.97
N LYS A 17 12.26 26.82 13.13
CA LYS A 17 12.65 25.98 12.00
C LYS A 17 11.52 26.08 10.99
N GLN A 18 11.81 26.75 9.87
CA GLN A 18 10.90 26.85 8.75
C GLN A 18 10.64 25.41 8.30
N GLU A 19 9.38 24.95 8.39
CA GLU A 19 9.03 23.60 7.97
C GLU A 19 9.34 23.50 6.47
N LEU A 20 10.27 22.61 6.10
CA LEU A 20 10.68 22.38 4.71
C LEU A 20 9.52 21.89 3.83
N TYR A 21 8.45 21.39 4.45
CA TYR A 21 7.28 20.83 3.80
C TYR A 21 6.00 21.41 4.43
N PRO A 22 5.16 22.13 3.66
CA PRO A 22 3.88 22.63 4.13
C PRO A 22 2.86 21.47 4.24
N ALA A 23 2.36 21.23 5.45
CA ALA A 23 1.48 20.09 5.76
C ALA A 23 0.12 20.13 5.06
N ASP A 24 -0.31 21.29 4.55
CA ASP A 24 -1.62 21.47 3.93
C ASP A 24 -1.59 21.41 2.40
N LEU A 25 -0.41 21.17 1.79
CA LEU A 25 -0.21 21.25 0.34
C LEU A 25 -1.13 20.32 -0.47
N PHE A 26 -1.38 19.12 0.04
CA PHE A 26 -2.19 18.11 -0.65
C PHE A 26 -3.63 18.01 -0.15
N VAL A 27 -4.05 18.88 0.78
CA VAL A 27 -5.44 18.97 1.24
C VAL A 27 -6.42 19.19 0.07
N PRO A 28 -6.12 20.03 -0.94
CA PRO A 28 -7.00 20.24 -2.09
C PRO A 28 -7.28 18.95 -2.89
N LEU A 29 -6.34 17.99 -2.93
CA LEU A 29 -6.50 16.73 -3.67
C LEU A 29 -7.64 15.83 -3.15
N ALA A 30 -8.23 16.16 -2.00
CA ALA A 30 -9.45 15.51 -1.51
C ALA A 30 -10.73 15.99 -2.21
N SER A 31 -10.68 17.07 -3.00
CA SER A 31 -11.81 17.58 -3.78
C SER A 31 -11.74 17.12 -5.23
N SER A 32 -12.90 16.68 -5.78
CA SER A 32 -13.04 16.36 -7.20
C SER A 32 -12.99 17.58 -8.12
N THR A 33 -13.03 18.80 -7.57
CA THR A 33 -12.92 20.06 -8.30
C THR A 33 -11.50 20.63 -8.29
N CYS A 34 -10.56 19.94 -7.63
CA CYS A 34 -9.16 20.36 -7.57
C CYS A 34 -8.48 20.17 -8.92
N ASP A 35 -7.72 21.16 -9.37
CA ASP A 35 -6.76 20.95 -10.44
C ASP A 35 -5.54 20.22 -9.87
N VAL A 36 -5.42 18.94 -10.20
CA VAL A 36 -4.33 18.09 -9.71
C VAL A 36 -2.98 18.56 -10.25
N ASN A 37 -2.95 19.09 -11.47
CA ASN A 37 -1.69 19.52 -12.09
C ASN A 37 -1.15 20.76 -11.38
N GLU A 38 -2.03 21.70 -10.99
CA GLU A 38 -1.63 22.89 -10.23
C GLU A 38 -0.94 22.52 -8.90
N VAL A 39 -1.49 21.56 -8.15
CA VAL A 39 -0.91 21.10 -6.89
C VAL A 39 0.41 20.34 -7.10
N LEU A 40 0.51 19.54 -8.16
CA LEU A 40 1.73 18.83 -8.50
C LEU A 40 2.83 19.78 -8.99
N ASP A 41 2.47 20.81 -9.75
CA ASP A 41 3.39 21.86 -10.21
C ASP A 41 3.91 22.68 -9.02
N GLU A 42 3.05 23.08 -8.08
CA GLU A 42 3.47 23.76 -6.84
C GLU A 42 4.46 22.90 -6.03
N PHE A 43 4.20 21.58 -5.94
CA PHE A 43 5.11 20.67 -5.27
C PHE A 43 6.43 20.49 -6.03
N GLN A 44 6.39 20.41 -7.36
CA GLN A 44 7.56 20.30 -8.21
C GLN A 44 8.44 21.56 -8.10
N GLU A 45 7.84 22.75 -8.04
CA GLU A 45 8.54 24.01 -7.76
C GLU A 45 9.19 24.01 -6.38
N LEU A 46 8.51 23.48 -5.35
CA LEU A 46 9.07 23.33 -4.00
C LEU A 46 10.28 22.40 -4.00
N LEU A 47 10.21 21.27 -4.71
CA LEU A 47 11.37 20.37 -4.88
C LEU A 47 12.52 21.03 -5.64
N PHE A 48 12.22 21.77 -6.70
CA PHE A 48 13.23 22.48 -7.48
C PHE A 48 13.89 23.61 -6.68
N ALA A 49 13.11 24.36 -5.90
CA ALA A 49 13.61 25.42 -5.02
C ALA A 49 14.50 24.87 -3.89
N ALA A 50 14.17 23.68 -3.39
CA ALA A 50 14.97 23.00 -2.36
C ALA A 50 16.25 22.35 -2.92
N SER A 51 16.27 21.96 -4.19
CA SER A 51 17.40 21.30 -4.85
C SER A 51 17.67 21.85 -6.26
N PRO A 52 18.14 23.11 -6.39
CA PRO A 52 18.39 23.75 -7.69
C PRO A 52 19.56 23.13 -8.46
N LYS A 53 20.38 22.29 -7.82
CA LYS A 53 21.44 21.49 -8.45
C LYS A 53 21.26 20.03 -8.05
N ALA A 54 21.54 19.09 -8.95
CA ALA A 54 21.52 17.64 -8.69
C ALA A 54 22.45 17.18 -7.53
N ALA A 55 23.33 18.07 -7.04
CA ALA A 55 24.19 17.81 -5.88
C ALA A 55 23.48 18.01 -4.53
N ASP A 56 22.35 18.72 -4.48
CA ASP A 56 21.61 19.07 -3.26
C ASP A 56 20.39 18.16 -3.01
N ALA A 57 20.44 16.93 -3.53
CA ALA A 57 19.35 15.95 -3.48
C ALA A 57 18.93 15.54 -2.05
N GLU A 58 19.74 15.85 -1.03
CA GLU A 58 19.42 15.60 0.38
C GLU A 58 18.17 16.37 0.85
N ALA A 59 18.00 17.63 0.44
CA ALA A 59 16.83 18.43 0.81
C ALA A 59 15.54 17.89 0.16
N ALA A 60 15.63 17.48 -1.12
CA ALA A 60 14.52 16.82 -1.82
C ALA A 60 14.17 15.46 -1.19
N LEU A 61 15.19 14.68 -0.79
CA LEU A 61 15.02 13.43 -0.06
C LEU A 61 14.32 13.63 1.29
N GLU A 62 14.63 14.72 2.01
CA GLU A 62 13.98 15.08 3.28
C GLU A 62 12.52 15.46 3.08
N ILE A 63 12.21 16.31 2.09
CA ILE A 63 10.84 16.71 1.75
C ILE A 63 9.99 15.48 1.39
N ILE A 64 10.49 14.62 0.51
CA ILE A 64 9.78 13.37 0.14
C ILE A 64 9.69 12.41 1.32
N GLY A 65 10.71 12.39 2.18
CA GLY A 65 10.68 11.65 3.44
C GLY A 65 9.56 12.11 4.37
N GLU A 66 9.25 13.40 4.41
CA GLU A 66 8.10 13.95 5.15
C GLU A 66 6.77 13.64 4.45
N VAL A 67 6.69 13.76 3.12
CA VAL A 67 5.50 13.34 2.35
C VAL A 67 5.18 11.87 2.63
N LEU A 68 6.17 10.97 2.57
CA LEU A 68 6.01 9.55 2.87
C LEU A 68 5.52 9.24 4.30
N LYS A 69 5.75 10.14 5.26
CA LYS A 69 5.36 9.95 6.66
C LYS A 69 4.00 10.57 6.99
N ARG A 70 3.69 11.72 6.39
CA ARG A 70 2.52 12.55 6.74
C ARG A 70 1.33 12.30 5.82
N GLU A 71 1.59 11.97 4.56
CA GLU A 71 0.55 11.86 3.55
C GLU A 71 0.00 10.45 3.39
N ARG A 72 -1.22 10.40 2.82
CA ARG A 72 -1.88 9.14 2.48
C ARG A 72 -1.14 8.43 1.34
N PRO A 73 -1.06 7.08 1.32
CA PRO A 73 -0.37 6.34 0.26
C PRO A 73 -0.81 6.70 -1.16
N GLU A 74 -2.08 7.06 -1.35
CA GLU A 74 -2.67 7.46 -2.63
C GLU A 74 -2.05 8.78 -3.13
N VAL A 75 -1.94 9.76 -2.24
CA VAL A 75 -1.30 11.05 -2.50
C VAL A 75 0.17 10.85 -2.82
N VAL A 76 0.88 10.03 -2.03
CA VAL A 76 2.30 9.75 -2.27
C VAL A 76 2.52 9.13 -3.65
N ARG A 77 1.67 8.19 -4.07
CA ARG A 77 1.77 7.57 -5.41
C ARG A 77 1.52 8.59 -6.53
N LEU A 78 0.54 9.47 -6.36
CA LEU A 78 0.24 10.53 -7.32
C LEU A 78 1.39 11.55 -7.41
N VAL A 79 2.00 11.90 -6.28
CA VAL A 79 3.21 12.72 -6.24
C VAL A 79 4.35 12.03 -6.98
N LEU A 80 4.62 10.75 -6.70
CA LEU A 80 5.67 9.98 -7.39
C LEU A 80 5.41 9.75 -8.89
N TYR A 81 4.14 9.86 -9.33
CA TYR A 81 3.75 9.86 -10.73
C TYR A 81 4.09 11.19 -11.40
N GLY A 82 3.80 12.32 -10.73
CA GLY A 82 3.93 13.66 -11.29
C GLY A 82 5.33 14.29 -11.25
N ILE A 83 6.23 13.78 -10.41
CA ILE A 83 7.58 14.37 -10.24
C ILE A 83 8.67 13.63 -11.03
N ASP A 84 9.76 14.36 -11.35
CA ASP A 84 10.99 13.70 -11.77
C ASP A 84 11.54 12.85 -10.61
N ARG A 85 11.85 11.60 -10.93
CA ARG A 85 12.24 10.52 -10.00
C ARG A 85 13.63 9.96 -10.30
N ALA A 86 14.38 10.57 -11.22
CA ALA A 86 15.74 10.14 -11.53
C ALA A 86 16.61 10.09 -10.26
N TRP A 87 16.43 11.05 -9.35
CA TRP A 87 17.15 11.15 -8.09
C TRP A 87 16.97 9.91 -7.17
N LEU A 88 15.81 9.26 -7.16
CA LEU A 88 15.58 8.02 -6.37
C LEU A 88 16.51 6.88 -6.81
N THR A 89 16.85 6.83 -8.09
CA THR A 89 17.74 5.81 -8.65
C THR A 89 19.21 6.21 -8.64
N HIS A 90 19.50 7.51 -8.77
CA HIS A 90 20.86 8.05 -8.70
C HIS A 90 21.42 8.03 -7.27
N HIS A 91 20.61 8.38 -6.28
CA HIS A 91 20.98 8.38 -4.86
C HIS A 91 20.56 7.10 -4.14
N PHE A 92 20.42 5.99 -4.88
CA PHE A 92 20.06 4.72 -4.28
C PHE A 92 21.16 4.26 -3.31
N PRO A 93 20.81 3.86 -2.07
CA PRO A 93 21.79 3.47 -1.05
C PRO A 93 22.70 2.31 -1.48
N THR A 94 24.00 2.44 -1.20
CA THR A 94 25.02 1.42 -1.51
C THR A 94 25.37 0.54 -0.31
N THR A 95 24.94 0.93 0.90
CA THR A 95 25.16 0.16 2.12
C THR A 95 23.85 -0.35 2.70
N ALA A 96 23.94 -1.45 3.46
CA ALA A 96 22.77 -2.02 4.13
C ALA A 96 22.17 -1.07 5.18
N GLU A 97 22.98 -0.24 5.85
CA GLU A 97 22.48 0.70 6.87
C GLU A 97 21.67 1.80 6.23
N ASP A 98 22.26 2.43 5.21
CA ASP A 98 21.63 3.53 4.49
C ASP A 98 20.35 3.06 3.81
N PHE A 99 20.32 1.84 3.28
CA PHE A 99 19.13 1.29 2.63
C PHE A 99 17.94 1.15 3.59
N LEU A 100 18.15 0.55 4.76
CA LEU A 100 17.05 0.18 5.67
C LEU A 100 16.21 1.39 6.12
N ASP A 101 16.84 2.55 6.29
CA ASP A 101 16.18 3.78 6.73
C ASP A 101 15.88 4.76 5.59
N SER A 102 16.32 4.45 4.36
CA SER A 102 16.18 5.34 3.19
C SER A 102 14.74 5.56 2.74
N CYS A 103 14.53 6.70 2.08
CA CYS A 103 13.32 6.97 1.30
C CYS A 103 13.13 5.93 0.18
N ALA A 104 14.22 5.48 -0.46
CA ALA A 104 14.17 4.48 -1.54
C ALA A 104 13.55 3.16 -1.08
N ALA A 105 13.91 2.64 0.10
CA ALA A 105 13.34 1.41 0.63
C ALA A 105 11.83 1.55 0.95
N ARG A 106 11.41 2.72 1.47
CA ARG A 106 9.99 3.00 1.76
C ARG A 106 9.16 3.10 0.49
N VAL A 107 9.66 3.85 -0.50
CA VAL A 107 9.04 3.96 -1.82
C VAL A 107 8.93 2.58 -2.47
N LEU A 108 10.01 1.80 -2.44
CA LEU A 108 10.04 0.45 -3.01
C LEU A 108 9.00 -0.48 -2.36
N ALA A 109 8.91 -0.50 -1.04
CA ALA A 109 7.92 -1.31 -0.32
C ALA A 109 6.47 -0.89 -0.64
N MET A 110 6.21 0.43 -0.69
CA MET A 110 4.90 0.97 -1.04
C MET A 110 4.50 0.64 -2.48
N LEU A 111 5.41 0.82 -3.44
CA LEU A 111 5.14 0.49 -4.85
C LEU A 111 4.96 -1.01 -5.05
N ALA A 112 5.74 -1.85 -4.39
CA ALA A 112 5.56 -3.31 -4.42
C ALA A 112 4.19 -3.73 -3.89
N ALA A 113 3.65 -3.05 -2.86
CA ALA A 113 2.31 -3.29 -2.36
C ALA A 113 1.21 -2.79 -3.31
N PHE A 114 1.42 -1.64 -3.95
CA PHE A 114 0.50 -1.08 -4.94
C PHE A 114 0.36 -2.00 -6.15
N PHE A 115 1.48 -2.26 -6.85
CA PHE A 115 1.49 -3.00 -8.10
C PHE A 115 1.08 -4.48 -8.00
N GLN A 116 1.05 -5.04 -6.78
CA GLN A 116 0.46 -6.35 -6.57
C GLN A 116 -1.05 -6.36 -6.90
N ASN A 117 -1.76 -5.26 -6.63
CA ASN A 117 -3.21 -5.17 -6.78
C ASN A 117 -3.62 -4.38 -8.03
N THR A 118 -2.66 -3.85 -8.80
CA THR A 118 -2.90 -3.04 -9.99
C THR A 118 -3.00 -3.91 -11.26
N PRO A 119 -3.84 -3.58 -12.27
CA PRO A 119 -4.02 -4.39 -13.49
C PRO A 119 -2.73 -4.84 -14.19
N SER A 120 -2.77 -6.03 -14.81
CA SER A 120 -1.62 -6.82 -15.31
C SER A 120 -0.73 -6.16 -16.36
N ARG A 121 -1.21 -5.14 -17.07
CA ARG A 121 -0.55 -4.57 -18.25
C ARG A 121 0.63 -3.63 -17.96
N LEU A 122 0.70 -3.07 -16.75
CA LEU A 122 1.60 -1.95 -16.44
C LEU A 122 3.04 -2.36 -16.09
N LEU A 123 3.25 -3.65 -15.76
CA LEU A 123 4.57 -4.21 -15.50
C LEU A 123 5.12 -4.98 -16.72
N ASP A 124 4.44 -4.90 -17.86
CA ASP A 124 4.88 -5.52 -19.11
C ASP A 124 6.01 -4.65 -19.71
N LEU A 125 7.26 -4.90 -19.29
CA LEU A 125 8.42 -4.37 -20.01
C LEU A 125 8.46 -4.98 -21.43
N GLU A 126 8.90 -4.19 -22.41
CA GLU A 126 9.11 -4.62 -23.80
C GLU A 126 10.31 -5.60 -23.93
N ASP A 127 10.25 -6.74 -23.25
CA ASP A 127 11.07 -7.90 -23.55
C ASP A 127 10.11 -9.09 -23.71
N GLY A 128 9.56 -9.18 -24.92
CA GLY A 128 8.46 -10.05 -25.35
C GLY A 128 8.70 -11.55 -25.25
N GLN A 129 8.82 -12.10 -24.04
CA GLN A 129 8.80 -13.55 -23.81
C GLN A 129 8.11 -13.98 -22.51
N TRP A 130 6.94 -13.44 -22.15
CA TRP A 130 6.18 -14.00 -21.01
C TRP A 130 4.70 -14.21 -21.36
N VAL A 131 4.34 -15.49 -21.50
CA VAL A 131 2.98 -15.98 -21.78
C VAL A 131 2.02 -15.57 -20.65
N VAL A 132 0.87 -15.07 -21.08
CA VAL A 132 -0.23 -14.44 -20.34
C VAL A 132 -0.78 -15.28 -19.17
N GLY A 133 -1.22 -14.61 -18.10
CA GLY A 133 -2.10 -15.16 -17.05
C GLY A 133 -1.36 -15.51 -15.75
N GLU A 134 -1.16 -16.80 -15.50
CA GLU A 134 -0.68 -17.32 -14.20
C GLU A 134 0.77 -16.93 -13.87
N ARG A 135 1.63 -16.79 -14.89
CA ARG A 135 3.04 -16.43 -14.68
C ARG A 135 3.20 -14.95 -14.28
N ARG A 136 2.21 -14.09 -14.59
CA ARG A 136 2.26 -12.64 -14.31
C ARG A 136 1.99 -12.35 -12.83
N ASP A 137 0.97 -12.97 -12.28
CA ASP A 137 0.66 -12.88 -10.84
C ASP A 137 1.78 -13.50 -10.00
N GLN A 138 2.36 -14.60 -10.49
CA GLN A 138 3.51 -15.22 -9.87
C GLN A 138 4.74 -14.29 -9.83
N VAL A 139 5.07 -13.59 -10.93
CA VAL A 139 6.18 -12.63 -10.98
C VAL A 139 5.94 -11.44 -10.04
N ARG A 140 4.70 -10.95 -9.93
CA ARG A 140 4.35 -9.87 -8.99
C ARG A 140 4.52 -10.29 -7.54
N MET A 141 4.05 -11.50 -7.22
CA MET A 141 4.22 -12.09 -5.90
C MET A 141 5.71 -12.28 -5.59
N GLU A 142 6.50 -12.71 -6.56
CA GLU A 142 7.95 -12.86 -6.42
C GLU A 142 8.65 -11.53 -6.20
N TYR A 143 8.34 -10.49 -6.98
CA TYR A 143 8.95 -9.16 -6.81
C TYR A 143 8.61 -8.56 -5.45
N ARG A 144 7.34 -8.64 -5.03
CA ARG A 144 6.93 -8.20 -3.69
C ARG A 144 7.63 -8.98 -2.59
N GLN A 145 7.73 -10.30 -2.76
CA GLN A 145 8.38 -11.15 -1.77
C GLN A 145 9.86 -10.82 -1.64
N VAL A 146 10.56 -10.62 -2.76
CA VAL A 146 11.96 -10.17 -2.79
C VAL A 146 12.14 -8.81 -2.10
N VAL A 147 11.24 -7.85 -2.35
CA VAL A 147 11.30 -6.53 -1.68
C VAL A 147 11.09 -6.65 -0.17
N ASN A 148 10.13 -7.47 0.27
CA ASN A 148 9.81 -7.62 1.69
C ASN A 148 10.86 -8.42 2.47
N GLU A 149 11.50 -9.40 1.84
CA GLU A 149 12.52 -10.25 2.46
C GLU A 149 13.86 -9.52 2.61
N ALA A 150 14.21 -8.60 1.70
CA ALA A 150 15.50 -7.92 1.67
C ALA A 150 15.89 -7.20 2.96
N PRO A 151 15.02 -6.41 3.64
CA PRO A 151 15.37 -5.81 4.93
C PRO A 151 15.73 -6.84 6.00
N GLY A 152 15.08 -8.01 6.00
CA GLY A 152 15.40 -9.12 6.91
C GLY A 152 16.77 -9.72 6.60
N MET A 153 17.03 -10.00 5.33
CA MET A 153 18.32 -10.53 4.85
C MET A 153 19.48 -9.60 5.20
N LEU A 154 19.35 -8.30 4.90
CA LEU A 154 20.39 -7.30 5.16
C LEU A 154 20.72 -7.19 6.66
N ARG A 155 19.70 -7.20 7.54
CA ARG A 155 19.91 -7.22 9.00
C ARG A 155 20.61 -8.50 9.45
N ALA A 156 20.21 -9.65 8.92
CA ALA A 156 20.79 -10.94 9.28
C ALA A 156 22.26 -11.07 8.85
N LEU A 157 22.58 -10.68 7.61
CA LEU A 157 23.96 -10.66 7.10
C LEU A 157 24.86 -9.75 7.92
N LYS A 158 24.38 -8.54 8.23
CA LYS A 158 25.12 -7.58 9.06
C LYS A 158 25.35 -8.09 10.48
N ALA A 159 24.35 -8.72 11.09
CA ALA A 159 24.49 -9.32 12.42
C ALA A 159 25.53 -10.46 12.41
N LYS A 160 25.56 -11.27 11.34
CA LYS A 160 26.54 -12.35 11.15
C LYS A 160 27.96 -11.80 10.94
N MET A 161 28.13 -10.78 10.08
CA MET A 161 29.43 -10.11 9.86
C MET A 161 30.02 -9.53 11.15
N ARG A 162 29.22 -8.80 11.94
CA ARG A 162 29.68 -8.23 13.22
C ARG A 162 30.16 -9.29 14.20
N ARG A 163 29.55 -10.48 14.21
CA ARG A 163 29.95 -11.59 15.08
C ARG A 163 31.18 -12.33 14.56
N GLY A 164 31.33 -12.47 13.23
CA GLY A 164 32.52 -13.07 12.62
C GLY A 164 33.79 -12.29 12.96
N LEU A 165 33.74 -10.97 12.89
CA LEU A 165 34.86 -10.08 13.25
C LEU A 165 35.25 -10.20 14.74
N VAL A 166 34.25 -10.29 15.64
CA VAL A 166 34.51 -10.45 17.09
C VAL A 166 35.07 -11.85 17.42
N ALA A 167 34.66 -12.88 16.69
CA ALA A 167 35.16 -14.24 16.90
C ALA A 167 36.62 -14.40 16.46
N GLU A 168 37.03 -13.76 15.36
CA GLU A 168 38.43 -13.73 14.91
C GLU A 168 39.33 -12.96 15.91
N GLU A 169 38.85 -11.88 16.52
CA GLU A 169 39.59 -11.14 17.55
C GLU A 169 39.76 -11.91 18.89
N GLU A 170 38.78 -12.76 19.27
CA GLU A 170 38.88 -13.60 20.47
C GLU A 170 39.80 -14.82 20.28
N GLU A 171 39.90 -15.37 19.06
CA GLU A 171 40.70 -16.56 18.76
C GLU A 171 42.22 -16.29 18.84
N ASP A 172 42.63 -15.03 18.62
CA ASP A 172 44.04 -14.61 18.66
C ASP A 172 44.55 -14.27 20.08
N GLY A 173 43.66 -14.22 21.10
CA GLY A 173 43.96 -13.53 22.36
C GLY A 173 44.05 -14.35 23.65
N VAL A 174 43.39 -15.50 23.80
CA VAL A 174 43.14 -16.04 25.16
C VAL A 174 43.36 -17.55 25.29
N ARG A 175 44.39 -17.93 26.08
CA ARG A 175 44.59 -19.31 26.54
C ARG A 175 43.43 -19.73 27.47
N PRO A 176 42.74 -20.86 27.22
CA PRO A 176 41.57 -21.24 28.01
C PRO A 176 41.96 -21.65 29.43
N LYS A 177 41.37 -20.99 30.44
CA LYS A 177 41.37 -21.49 31.83
C LYS A 177 40.54 -22.77 31.92
N LYS A 178 41.03 -23.77 32.65
CA LYS A 178 40.34 -25.04 32.88
C LYS A 178 38.96 -24.80 33.50
N MET A 179 37.91 -24.93 32.70
CA MET A 179 36.51 -24.80 33.13
C MET A 179 36.00 -26.08 33.79
N SER A 180 35.12 -25.93 34.77
CA SER A 180 34.42 -27.04 35.43
C SER A 180 33.43 -27.74 34.47
N GLN A 181 33.18 -29.03 34.67
CA GLN A 181 32.25 -29.84 33.86
C GLN A 181 30.84 -29.22 33.72
N LYS A 182 30.34 -28.54 34.77
CA LYS A 182 29.06 -27.80 34.73
C LYS A 182 29.13 -26.58 33.81
N GLN A 183 30.22 -25.82 33.90
CA GLN A 183 30.46 -24.66 33.03
C GLN A 183 30.62 -25.09 31.57
N MET A 184 31.29 -26.22 31.32
CA MET A 184 31.45 -26.78 29.98
C MET A 184 30.10 -27.16 29.35
N LYS A 185 29.17 -27.76 30.11
CA LYS A 185 27.83 -28.11 29.63
C LYS A 185 26.96 -26.86 29.38
N GLN A 186 27.11 -25.82 30.20
CA GLN A 186 26.40 -24.55 30.01
C GLN A 186 26.96 -23.76 28.82
N ALA A 187 28.29 -23.71 28.66
CA ALA A 187 28.95 -23.11 27.51
C ALA A 187 28.57 -23.82 26.21
N ARG A 188 28.50 -25.15 26.20
CA ARG A 188 28.04 -25.92 25.03
C ARG A 188 26.59 -25.62 24.66
N ARG A 189 25.70 -25.46 25.66
CA ARG A 189 24.30 -25.08 25.42
C ARG A 189 24.20 -23.64 24.93
N ALA A 190 24.99 -22.72 25.47
CA ALA A 190 25.05 -21.33 25.02
C ALA A 190 25.60 -21.22 23.59
N GLN A 191 26.66 -21.97 23.25
CA GLN A 191 27.19 -22.05 21.88
C GLN A 191 26.19 -22.68 20.91
N ALA A 192 25.49 -23.75 21.32
CA ALA A 192 24.46 -24.37 20.47
C ALA A 192 23.27 -23.42 20.24
N LEU A 193 22.85 -22.67 21.27
CA LEU A 193 21.82 -21.65 21.16
C LEU A 193 22.27 -20.50 20.26
N ALA A 194 23.50 -20.02 20.44
CA ALA A 194 24.09 -18.96 19.61
C ALA A 194 24.31 -19.39 18.15
N LYS A 195 24.60 -20.67 17.89
CA LYS A 195 24.65 -21.23 16.52
C LYS A 195 23.26 -21.35 15.90
N ALA A 196 22.26 -21.76 16.67
CA ALA A 196 20.89 -21.89 16.20
C ALA A 196 20.24 -20.53 15.90
N GLU A 197 20.57 -19.49 16.66
CA GLU A 197 20.05 -18.13 16.48
C GLU A 197 20.68 -17.38 15.27
N VAL A 198 21.73 -17.93 14.66
CA VAL A 198 22.53 -17.30 13.57
C VAL A 198 22.40 -18.04 12.24
N MET A 199 21.56 -19.07 12.17
CA MET A 199 21.33 -19.76 10.90
C MET A 199 20.57 -18.81 9.96
N LEU A 200 21.24 -18.40 8.88
CA LEU A 200 20.59 -17.67 7.79
C LEU A 200 19.55 -18.58 7.15
N ASP A 201 18.34 -18.09 6.97
CA ASP A 201 17.31 -18.80 6.20
C ASP A 201 17.79 -18.90 4.74
N PRO A 202 17.95 -20.10 4.15
CA PRO A 202 18.42 -20.26 2.78
C PRO A 202 17.36 -19.86 1.74
N ALA A 203 16.07 -19.95 2.06
CA ALA A 203 14.98 -19.74 1.11
C ALA A 203 15.03 -18.38 0.37
N PRO A 204 15.25 -17.23 1.05
CA PRO A 204 15.33 -15.94 0.36
C PRO A 204 16.59 -15.79 -0.50
N PHE A 205 17.70 -16.46 -0.16
CA PHE A 205 18.94 -16.45 -0.97
C PHE A 205 18.78 -17.30 -2.24
N GLU A 206 18.16 -18.47 -2.13
CA GLU A 206 17.85 -19.35 -3.26
C GLU A 206 16.94 -18.66 -4.29
N ARG A 207 15.92 -17.93 -3.81
CA ARG A 207 15.02 -17.14 -4.67
C ARG A 207 15.76 -16.08 -5.47
N LEU A 208 16.72 -15.40 -4.84
CA LEU A 208 17.58 -14.40 -5.47
C LEU A 208 18.73 -15.00 -6.28
N ARG A 209 18.90 -16.34 -6.23
CA ARG A 209 20.05 -17.07 -6.80
C ARG A 209 21.39 -16.54 -6.28
N ILE A 210 21.40 -16.04 -5.03
CA ILE A 210 22.60 -15.60 -4.34
C ILE A 210 23.12 -16.81 -3.55
N PRO A 211 24.40 -17.21 -3.69
CA PRO A 211 24.96 -18.28 -2.88
C PRO A 211 24.91 -17.90 -1.40
N LEU A 212 24.67 -18.89 -0.53
CA LEU A 212 24.61 -18.65 0.91
C LEU A 212 26.00 -18.22 1.41
N PRO A 213 26.16 -17.00 1.96
CA PRO A 213 27.49 -16.51 2.30
C PRO A 213 28.00 -17.12 3.61
N GLU A 214 29.20 -17.69 3.55
CA GLU A 214 29.89 -18.32 4.67
C GLU A 214 30.91 -17.36 5.30
N ASP A 215 31.63 -16.59 4.47
CA ASP A 215 32.67 -15.65 4.91
C ASP A 215 32.27 -14.16 4.86
N VAL A 216 33.10 -13.29 5.45
CA VAL A 216 32.84 -11.84 5.54
C VAL A 216 32.82 -11.18 4.15
N GLY A 217 33.65 -11.62 3.21
CA GLY A 217 33.70 -11.12 1.84
C GLY A 217 32.48 -11.52 1.01
N GLU A 218 32.04 -12.78 1.13
CA GLU A 218 30.81 -13.30 0.56
C GLU A 218 29.58 -12.59 1.14
N MET A 219 29.57 -12.28 2.44
CA MET A 219 28.50 -11.49 3.05
C MET A 219 28.43 -10.08 2.48
N ALA A 220 29.58 -9.42 2.30
CA ALA A 220 29.63 -8.10 1.66
C ALA A 220 29.16 -8.15 0.20
N SER A 221 29.58 -9.16 -0.55
CA SER A 221 29.12 -9.42 -1.92
C SER A 221 27.62 -9.66 -1.99
N ALA A 222 27.07 -10.48 -1.09
CA ALA A 222 25.64 -10.75 -1.00
C ALA A 222 24.84 -9.48 -0.68
N ILE A 223 25.32 -8.60 0.20
CA ILE A 223 24.71 -7.30 0.47
C ILE A 223 24.63 -6.46 -0.82
N MET A 224 25.73 -6.35 -1.57
CA MET A 224 25.74 -5.57 -2.82
C MET A 224 24.76 -6.14 -3.85
N GLN A 225 24.71 -7.47 -3.99
CA GLN A 225 23.79 -8.13 -4.91
C GLN A 225 22.32 -7.90 -4.53
N ILE A 226 21.99 -8.00 -3.23
CA ILE A 226 20.64 -7.70 -2.73
C ILE A 226 20.27 -6.24 -3.05
N LEU A 227 21.16 -5.29 -2.78
CA LEU A 227 20.90 -3.88 -3.04
C LEU A 227 20.73 -3.59 -4.55
N GLU A 228 21.52 -4.23 -5.41
CA GLU A 228 21.38 -4.10 -6.86
C GLU A 228 20.03 -4.65 -7.35
N VAL A 229 19.59 -5.79 -6.82
CA VAL A 229 18.25 -6.33 -7.13
C VAL A 229 17.15 -5.37 -6.68
N GLN A 230 17.24 -4.83 -5.45
CA GLN A 230 16.26 -3.85 -4.95
C GLN A 230 16.22 -2.59 -5.83
N LYS A 231 17.39 -2.09 -6.27
CA LYS A 231 17.52 -0.96 -7.18
C LYS A 231 16.90 -1.26 -8.54
N GLY A 232 17.12 -2.46 -9.07
CA GLY A 232 16.52 -2.94 -10.31
C GLY A 232 14.99 -2.95 -10.22
N LEU A 233 14.44 -3.55 -9.15
CA LEU A 233 13.00 -3.58 -8.92
C LEU A 233 12.40 -2.18 -8.74
N LEU A 234 13.10 -1.27 -8.07
CA LEU A 234 12.68 0.12 -7.98
C LEU A 234 12.56 0.75 -9.37
N LYS A 235 13.55 0.56 -10.25
CA LYS A 235 13.47 1.06 -11.64
C LYS A 235 12.26 0.50 -12.38
N VAL A 236 11.99 -0.80 -12.25
CA VAL A 236 10.82 -1.45 -12.88
C VAL A 236 9.53 -0.82 -12.39
N TYR A 237 9.36 -0.63 -11.07
CA TYR A 237 8.15 -0.01 -10.54
C TYR A 237 8.01 1.45 -10.93
N LEU A 238 9.10 2.22 -10.96
CA LEU A 238 9.07 3.60 -11.41
C LEU A 238 8.72 3.66 -12.90
N GLN A 239 9.25 2.77 -13.75
CA GLN A 239 8.86 2.68 -15.16
C GLN A 239 7.37 2.34 -15.33
N ALA A 240 6.86 1.37 -14.57
CA ALA A 240 5.43 1.04 -14.55
C ALA A 240 4.57 2.21 -14.07
N LEU A 241 5.07 3.01 -13.13
CA LEU A 241 4.40 4.24 -12.66
C LEU A 241 4.46 5.37 -13.71
N ALA A 242 5.22 5.25 -14.80
CA ALA A 242 5.20 6.25 -15.88
C ALA A 242 4.00 6.12 -16.81
N ASP A 243 3.26 5.02 -16.72
CA ASP A 243 2.21 4.70 -17.67
C ASP A 243 1.05 5.71 -17.55
N GLU A 244 0.71 6.36 -18.66
CA GLU A 244 -0.34 7.38 -18.71
C GLU A 244 -1.71 6.82 -18.30
N ASP A 245 -1.93 5.52 -18.47
CA ASP A 245 -3.16 4.83 -18.07
C ASP A 245 -3.34 4.78 -16.54
N LEU A 246 -2.30 5.06 -15.76
CA LEU A 246 -2.39 5.12 -14.30
C LEU A 246 -2.91 6.46 -13.78
N ALA A 247 -2.78 7.56 -14.53
CA ALA A 247 -3.13 8.88 -14.03
C ALA A 247 -4.58 8.96 -13.53
N PRO A 248 -5.60 8.49 -14.28
CA PRO A 248 -6.99 8.55 -13.81
C PRO A 248 -7.24 7.67 -12.57
N LEU A 249 -6.54 6.54 -12.46
CA LEU A 249 -6.65 5.64 -11.32
C LEU A 249 -6.03 6.25 -10.05
N LEU A 250 -4.88 6.92 -10.17
CA LEU A 250 -4.22 7.57 -9.04
C LEU A 250 -5.00 8.79 -8.55
N ILE A 251 -5.55 9.58 -9.48
CA ILE A 251 -6.39 10.74 -9.16
C ILE A 251 -7.68 10.29 -8.45
N SER A 252 -8.40 9.33 -9.02
CA SER A 252 -9.65 8.83 -8.43
C SER A 252 -9.44 8.20 -7.05
N ALA A 253 -8.32 7.51 -6.84
CA ALA A 253 -7.95 6.97 -5.52
C ALA A 253 -7.79 8.06 -4.45
N CYS A 254 -7.31 9.26 -4.82
CA CYS A 254 -7.18 10.38 -3.89
C CYS A 254 -8.55 10.90 -3.38
N TRP A 255 -9.60 10.75 -4.19
CA TRP A 255 -10.97 11.18 -3.88
C TRP A 255 -11.76 10.16 -3.04
N LEU A 256 -11.50 8.86 -3.21
CA LEU A 256 -12.28 7.77 -2.59
C LEU A 256 -12.06 7.61 -1.07
N ASP A 257 -10.92 8.04 -0.54
CA ASP A 257 -10.56 7.89 0.88
C ASP A 257 -10.77 9.18 1.71
N ARG A 258 -11.92 9.85 1.52
CA ARG A 258 -12.36 10.95 2.41
C ARG A 258 -12.67 10.38 3.81
N PRO A 259 -12.02 10.83 4.91
CA PRO A 259 -12.55 10.57 6.24
C PRO A 259 -13.92 11.25 6.33
N ALA A 260 -14.93 10.55 6.86
CA ALA A 260 -16.35 10.95 6.83
C ALA A 260 -16.72 12.23 7.62
N GLY A 261 -15.81 13.18 7.80
CA GLY A 261 -16.06 14.45 8.48
C GLY A 261 -15.35 15.58 7.76
N ILE A 262 -16.02 16.16 6.76
CA ILE A 262 -16.16 17.59 6.49
C ILE A 262 -17.34 17.64 5.52
N LEU A 263 -18.51 18.02 6.05
CA LEU A 263 -19.64 18.44 5.22
C LEU A 263 -19.23 19.79 4.63
N GLU A 264 -18.70 19.78 3.40
CA GLU A 264 -18.74 20.99 2.59
C GLU A 264 -20.21 21.30 2.35
N ALA A 265 -20.63 22.47 2.82
CA ALA A 265 -21.95 23.00 2.57
C ALA A 265 -22.14 23.14 1.06
N GLU A 266 -23.00 22.31 0.48
CA GLU A 266 -23.48 22.54 -0.88
C GLU A 266 -24.17 23.91 -0.95
N PRO A 267 -23.98 24.66 -2.06
CA PRO A 267 -24.65 25.93 -2.25
C PRO A 267 -26.16 25.68 -2.37
N THR A 268 -26.93 26.28 -1.46
CA THR A 268 -28.39 26.26 -1.50
C THR A 268 -28.87 26.97 -2.76
N ILE A 269 -29.27 26.20 -3.78
CA ILE A 269 -30.07 26.72 -4.88
C ILE A 269 -31.49 26.93 -4.34
N GLN A 270 -31.85 28.20 -4.11
CA GLN A 270 -33.22 28.59 -3.82
C GLN A 270 -34.04 28.49 -5.10
N LEU A 271 -34.98 27.56 -5.15
CA LEU A 271 -36.05 27.53 -6.16
C LEU A 271 -37.33 28.03 -5.50
N GLU A 272 -37.86 29.14 -6.01
CA GLU A 272 -39.18 29.67 -5.66
C GLU A 272 -40.29 28.67 -6.03
N PRO A 273 -41.41 28.62 -5.28
CA PRO A 273 -42.47 27.66 -5.53
C PRO A 273 -43.42 28.16 -6.62
N ALA A 274 -43.52 27.42 -7.72
CA ALA A 274 -44.61 27.57 -8.68
C ALA A 274 -45.81 26.71 -8.27
N GLU A 275 -47.00 27.30 -8.37
CA GLU A 275 -48.30 26.82 -7.91
C GLU A 275 -48.75 25.50 -8.57
N VAL A 276 -49.45 24.68 -7.76
CA VAL A 276 -50.14 23.44 -8.14
C VAL A 276 -51.47 23.78 -8.87
N PRO A 277 -51.89 22.96 -9.84
CA PRO A 277 -53.27 22.47 -9.78
C PRO A 277 -53.41 20.94 -9.96
N ASP A 278 -54.42 20.42 -9.25
CA ASP A 278 -54.83 19.03 -8.99
C ASP A 278 -55.35 18.20 -10.19
N ASP A 279 -55.45 16.90 -9.90
CA ASP A 279 -56.31 15.82 -10.45
C ASP A 279 -55.85 14.99 -11.68
N ASP A 280 -55.38 13.76 -11.41
CA ASP A 280 -56.05 12.49 -11.83
C ASP A 280 -55.40 11.25 -11.14
N PRO A 281 -56.15 10.23 -10.64
CA PRO A 281 -55.60 9.07 -9.95
C PRO A 281 -55.69 7.80 -10.82
N ASP A 282 -54.72 7.58 -11.72
CA ASP A 282 -54.33 6.23 -12.18
C ASP A 282 -53.13 6.33 -13.14
N ALA A 283 -51.92 6.08 -12.65
CA ALA A 283 -50.80 5.55 -13.45
C ALA A 283 -49.54 5.36 -12.58
N VAL A 284 -49.17 4.09 -12.38
CA VAL A 284 -47.81 3.57 -12.28
C VAL A 284 -46.88 4.26 -11.28
N GLU A 285 -46.77 3.68 -10.08
CA GLU A 285 -45.62 3.88 -9.17
C GLU A 285 -44.33 3.62 -9.96
N THR A 286 -43.75 4.70 -10.46
CA THR A 286 -42.36 4.73 -10.90
C THR A 286 -41.60 5.09 -9.64
N GLU A 287 -41.26 4.07 -8.83
CA GLU A 287 -40.34 4.23 -7.72
C GLU A 287 -38.99 4.66 -8.29
N ILE A 288 -38.79 5.97 -8.37
CA ILE A 288 -37.49 6.58 -8.58
C ILE A 288 -36.65 6.13 -7.39
N TYR A 289 -35.80 5.13 -7.62
CA TYR A 289 -34.88 4.58 -6.63
C TYR A 289 -34.03 5.73 -6.09
N ALA A 290 -34.34 6.19 -4.88
CA ALA A 290 -33.42 7.05 -4.14
C ALA A 290 -32.09 6.30 -4.02
N PRO A 291 -30.94 6.92 -4.35
CA PRO A 291 -29.66 6.25 -4.25
C PRO A 291 -29.42 5.85 -2.80
N ALA A 292 -29.64 4.57 -2.52
CA ALA A 292 -29.40 3.99 -1.21
C ALA A 292 -27.92 4.18 -0.90
N GLN A 293 -27.63 4.97 0.14
CA GLN A 293 -26.26 5.17 0.58
C GLN A 293 -25.61 3.80 0.85
N PRO A 294 -24.46 3.49 0.21
CA PRO A 294 -23.83 2.20 0.40
C PRO A 294 -23.26 2.11 1.81
N MET A 295 -23.94 1.37 2.69
CA MET A 295 -23.36 1.01 3.98
C MET A 295 -22.28 -0.06 3.74
N LYS A 296 -21.03 0.28 4.07
CA LYS A 296 -19.85 -0.55 3.81
C LYS A 296 -19.98 -1.93 4.47
N LEU A 297 -19.80 -3.01 3.69
CA LEU A 297 -19.73 -4.40 4.17
C LEU A 297 -18.60 -4.64 5.19
N THR A 298 -17.70 -3.67 5.40
CA THR A 298 -16.66 -3.67 6.43
C THR A 298 -17.22 -3.88 7.84
N VAL A 299 -18.48 -3.51 8.11
CA VAL A 299 -19.15 -3.76 9.41
C VAL A 299 -19.41 -5.26 9.65
N PHE A 300 -19.45 -6.06 8.59
CA PHE A 300 -19.62 -7.52 8.66
C PHE A 300 -18.30 -8.29 8.60
N TYR A 301 -17.30 -7.73 7.92
CA TYR A 301 -15.96 -8.30 7.78
C TYR A 301 -15.00 -7.66 8.78
N ASN A 302 -14.96 -8.19 10.00
CA ASN A 302 -14.05 -7.66 11.03
C ASN A 302 -12.56 -7.81 10.64
N GLU A 303 -12.18 -8.71 9.73
CA GLU A 303 -10.76 -9.00 9.40
C GLU A 303 -10.52 -9.48 7.94
N ASN A 304 -11.55 -9.53 7.08
CA ASN A 304 -11.49 -10.20 5.75
C ASN A 304 -11.84 -9.28 4.57
N VAL A 305 -11.70 -7.95 4.71
CA VAL A 305 -12.02 -7.00 3.63
C VAL A 305 -11.06 -7.15 2.43
N ALA A 306 -9.82 -7.59 2.68
CA ALA A 306 -8.79 -7.85 1.66
C ALA A 306 -9.12 -8.98 0.67
N GLN A 307 -10.21 -9.71 0.91
CA GLN A 307 -10.64 -10.85 0.11
C GLN A 307 -11.77 -10.49 -0.88
N LEU A 308 -12.37 -9.31 -0.75
CA LEU A 308 -13.38 -8.79 -1.68
C LEU A 308 -12.71 -8.34 -2.98
N GLY A 309 -13.35 -8.61 -4.11
CA GLY A 309 -12.84 -8.27 -5.44
C GLY A 309 -13.18 -6.86 -5.90
N ALA A 310 -12.85 -6.56 -7.16
CA ALA A 310 -12.94 -5.21 -7.73
C ALA A 310 -14.38 -4.66 -7.84
N TRP A 311 -15.39 -5.52 -7.78
CA TRP A 311 -16.78 -5.09 -7.88
C TRP A 311 -17.28 -4.53 -6.55
N THR A 312 -17.74 -3.27 -6.57
CA THR A 312 -18.34 -2.64 -5.39
C THR A 312 -19.67 -3.32 -5.06
N ILE A 313 -19.80 -3.79 -3.82
CA ILE A 313 -21.01 -4.47 -3.35
C ILE A 313 -21.90 -3.46 -2.63
N SER A 314 -23.13 -3.29 -3.12
CA SER A 314 -24.21 -2.62 -2.39
C SER A 314 -25.18 -3.66 -1.84
N LEU A 315 -25.66 -3.46 -0.61
CA LEU A 315 -26.64 -4.33 0.04
C LEU A 315 -27.97 -3.61 0.18
N SER A 316 -29.05 -4.29 -0.18
CA SER A 316 -30.39 -3.79 0.16
C SER A 316 -30.62 -3.85 1.67
N PRO A 317 -31.50 -2.99 2.23
CA PRO A 317 -31.82 -3.02 3.66
C PRO A 317 -32.32 -4.39 4.15
N ARG A 318 -33.00 -5.14 3.26
CA ARG A 318 -33.46 -6.51 3.51
C ARG A 318 -32.30 -7.49 3.59
N ALA A 319 -31.39 -7.46 2.60
CA ALA A 319 -30.19 -8.31 2.60
C ALA A 319 -29.32 -8.05 3.84
N GLU A 320 -29.23 -6.79 4.28
CA GLU A 320 -28.49 -6.42 5.48
C GLU A 320 -29.13 -6.99 6.76
N ARG A 321 -30.46 -6.97 6.87
CA ARG A 321 -31.21 -7.61 7.96
C ARG A 321 -30.96 -9.12 7.97
N ASP A 322 -31.09 -9.77 6.81
CA ASP A 322 -30.91 -11.21 6.67
C ASP A 322 -29.47 -11.64 7.02
N LEU A 323 -28.46 -10.87 6.61
CA LEU A 323 -27.06 -11.09 6.99
C LEU A 323 -26.85 -10.99 8.51
N ARG A 324 -27.44 -9.99 9.17
CA ARG A 324 -27.37 -9.86 10.64
C ARG A 324 -28.04 -11.02 11.34
N ASP A 325 -29.18 -11.48 10.84
CA ASP A 325 -29.94 -12.58 11.42
C ASP A 325 -29.20 -13.91 11.24
N HIS A 326 -28.63 -14.18 10.06
CA HIS A 326 -27.76 -15.33 9.84
C HIS A 326 -26.51 -15.28 10.73
N ARG A 327 -25.87 -14.11 10.90
CA ARG A 327 -24.73 -13.96 11.81
C ARG A 327 -25.07 -14.34 13.25
N ARG A 328 -26.29 -14.04 13.70
CA ARG A 328 -26.78 -14.32 15.06
C ARG A 328 -27.23 -15.77 15.23
N ARG A 329 -27.99 -16.31 14.28
CA ARG A 329 -28.70 -17.60 14.40
C ARG A 329 -27.93 -18.78 13.80
N ASP A 330 -27.23 -18.58 12.68
CA ASP A 330 -26.51 -19.63 11.97
C ASP A 330 -25.20 -19.14 11.35
N ARG A 331 -24.12 -19.25 12.12
CA ARG A 331 -22.77 -18.85 11.69
C ARG A 331 -22.27 -19.62 10.47
N LYS A 332 -22.74 -20.84 10.21
CA LYS A 332 -22.30 -21.64 9.05
C LYS A 332 -22.89 -21.06 7.78
N VAL A 333 -24.20 -20.80 7.78
CA VAL A 333 -24.88 -20.14 6.67
C VAL A 333 -24.30 -18.76 6.42
N PHE A 334 -24.05 -17.98 7.47
CA PHE A 334 -23.40 -16.68 7.35
C PHE A 334 -22.04 -16.74 6.62
N LYS A 335 -21.17 -17.70 6.98
CA LYS A 335 -19.88 -17.90 6.28
C LYS A 335 -20.05 -18.27 4.81
N ILE A 336 -21.04 -19.09 4.48
CA ILE A 336 -21.35 -19.47 3.09
C ILE A 336 -21.79 -18.26 2.29
N VAL A 337 -22.67 -17.42 2.86
CA VAL A 337 -23.15 -16.19 2.21
C VAL A 337 -21.98 -15.25 1.94
N LEU A 338 -21.11 -15.02 2.94
CA LEU A 338 -19.94 -14.15 2.75
C LEU A 338 -18.96 -14.68 1.71
N LYS A 339 -18.72 -16.00 1.68
CA LYS A 339 -17.88 -16.62 0.65
C LYS A 339 -18.48 -16.42 -0.75
N LYS A 340 -19.80 -16.53 -0.87
CA LYS A 340 -20.48 -16.33 -2.16
C LYS A 340 -20.41 -14.88 -2.63
N ILE A 341 -20.62 -13.92 -1.72
CA ILE A 341 -20.43 -12.48 -2.00
C ILE A 341 -18.99 -12.21 -2.46
N GLN A 342 -18.00 -12.81 -1.79
CA GLN A 342 -16.60 -12.71 -2.16
C GLN A 342 -16.33 -13.24 -3.58
N GLU A 343 -16.81 -14.43 -3.92
CA GLU A 343 -16.67 -15.01 -5.27
C GLU A 343 -17.28 -14.08 -6.33
N LEU A 344 -18.51 -13.60 -6.11
CA LEU A 344 -19.19 -12.69 -7.05
C LEU A 344 -18.44 -11.37 -7.19
N SER A 345 -17.89 -10.82 -6.10
CA SER A 345 -17.13 -9.57 -6.14
C SER A 345 -15.80 -9.68 -6.91
N ASN A 346 -15.26 -10.89 -7.03
CA ASN A 346 -14.08 -11.20 -7.85
C ASN A 346 -14.44 -11.54 -9.31
N GLY A 347 -15.72 -11.43 -9.70
CA GLY A 347 -16.18 -11.73 -11.05
C GLY A 347 -16.34 -13.22 -11.36
N HIS A 348 -16.44 -14.10 -10.35
CA HIS A 348 -16.64 -15.54 -10.56
C HIS A 348 -18.10 -15.88 -10.95
N PHE A 349 -18.46 -15.54 -12.18
CA PHE A 349 -19.78 -15.78 -12.75
C PHE A 349 -19.85 -17.14 -13.48
N SER A 350 -20.13 -18.20 -12.73
CA SER A 350 -20.41 -19.54 -13.28
C SER A 350 -21.91 -19.74 -13.56
N PRO A 351 -22.32 -20.76 -14.33
CA PRO A 351 -23.75 -21.06 -14.55
C PRO A 351 -24.58 -21.26 -13.26
N ASP A 352 -23.95 -21.76 -12.19
CA ASP A 352 -24.58 -21.91 -10.87
C ASP A 352 -24.60 -20.62 -10.04
N ASN A 353 -23.72 -19.67 -10.36
CA ASN A 353 -23.60 -18.39 -9.65
C ASN A 353 -24.31 -17.23 -10.37
N GLN A 354 -24.65 -17.39 -11.66
CA GLN A 354 -25.27 -16.35 -12.48
C GLN A 354 -26.45 -16.92 -13.29
N LYS A 355 -27.47 -17.42 -12.60
CA LYS A 355 -28.71 -17.83 -13.26
C LYS A 355 -29.66 -16.63 -13.33
N ARG A 356 -30.03 -16.19 -14.54
CA ARG A 356 -30.98 -15.08 -14.70
C ARG A 356 -32.37 -15.50 -14.18
N LEU A 357 -32.94 -14.69 -13.29
CA LEU A 357 -34.25 -14.91 -12.68
C LEU A 357 -35.39 -14.31 -13.49
N ASN A 358 -35.15 -13.19 -14.16
CA ASN A 358 -36.17 -12.48 -14.91
C ASN A 358 -36.15 -12.81 -16.41
N ASN A 359 -37.29 -12.57 -17.06
CA ASN A 359 -37.44 -12.77 -18.49
C ASN A 359 -36.49 -11.85 -19.27
N ARG A 360 -36.06 -12.30 -20.46
CA ARG A 360 -35.13 -11.54 -21.32
C ARG A 360 -35.66 -10.18 -21.77
N THR A 361 -36.95 -9.93 -21.62
CA THR A 361 -37.65 -8.69 -21.95
C THR A 361 -37.56 -7.60 -20.88
N VAL A 362 -37.09 -7.92 -19.67
CA VAL A 362 -36.87 -6.92 -18.61
C VAL A 362 -35.51 -6.27 -18.82
N GLU A 363 -35.49 -4.93 -18.80
CA GLU A 363 -34.32 -4.09 -19.09
C GLU A 363 -33.16 -4.33 -18.12
N ILE A 364 -33.45 -4.43 -16.82
CA ILE A 364 -32.43 -4.66 -15.78
C ILE A 364 -32.33 -6.15 -15.47
N PRO A 365 -31.22 -6.84 -15.76
CA PRO A 365 -31.07 -8.26 -15.48
C PRO A 365 -30.91 -8.54 -13.98
N VAL A 366 -31.71 -9.48 -13.45
CA VAL A 366 -31.59 -9.95 -12.07
C VAL A 366 -31.08 -11.39 -12.09
N PHE A 367 -30.08 -11.68 -11.25
CA PHE A 367 -29.39 -12.96 -11.19
C PHE A 367 -29.55 -13.64 -9.83
N GLU A 368 -29.46 -14.96 -9.86
CA GLU A 368 -29.47 -15.87 -8.71
C GLU A 368 -28.13 -16.60 -8.64
N ALA A 369 -27.50 -16.56 -7.47
CA ALA A 369 -26.37 -17.42 -7.14
C ALA A 369 -26.79 -18.51 -6.16
N LYS A 370 -26.49 -19.76 -6.51
CA LYS A 370 -26.78 -20.91 -5.65
C LYS A 370 -25.81 -20.95 -4.46
N MET A 371 -26.36 -21.08 -3.26
CA MET A 371 -25.60 -21.31 -2.03
C MET A 371 -25.75 -22.78 -1.58
N THR A 372 -26.28 -23.01 -0.38
CA THR A 372 -26.54 -24.37 0.15
C THR A 372 -28.03 -24.62 0.28
N GLY A 373 -28.47 -25.85 -0.03
CA GLY A 373 -29.89 -26.23 0.00
C GLY A 373 -30.73 -25.34 -0.92
N ASP A 374 -31.76 -24.70 -0.34
CA ASP A 374 -32.67 -23.78 -1.03
C ASP A 374 -32.31 -22.30 -0.87
N LEU A 375 -31.21 -21.99 -0.17
CA LEU A 375 -30.77 -20.61 0.02
C LEU A 375 -30.13 -20.06 -1.26
N ARG A 376 -30.50 -18.82 -1.62
CA ARG A 376 -30.08 -18.14 -2.85
C ARG A 376 -29.70 -16.70 -2.60
N LEU A 377 -28.67 -16.25 -3.31
CA LEU A 377 -28.30 -14.84 -3.35
C LEU A 377 -28.94 -14.24 -4.60
N VAL A 378 -29.77 -13.22 -4.42
CA VAL A 378 -30.37 -12.48 -5.54
C VAL A 378 -29.63 -11.17 -5.68
N TYR A 379 -29.14 -10.87 -6.87
CA TYR A 379 -28.32 -9.69 -7.13
C TYR A 379 -28.53 -9.13 -8.53
N GLN A 380 -28.13 -7.87 -8.71
CA GLN A 380 -28.03 -7.21 -10.00
C GLN A 380 -26.59 -6.75 -10.22
N ILE A 381 -26.25 -6.45 -11.47
CA ILE A 381 -24.95 -5.91 -11.85
C ILE A 381 -25.22 -4.59 -12.56
N ASP A 382 -24.75 -3.49 -11.96
CA ASP A 382 -24.85 -2.17 -12.54
C ASP A 382 -23.50 -1.80 -13.16
N CYS A 383 -23.48 -1.65 -14.49
CA CYS A 383 -22.33 -1.14 -15.21
C CYS A 383 -22.52 0.37 -15.39
N VAL A 384 -21.76 1.17 -14.64
CA VAL A 384 -21.70 2.62 -14.89
C VAL A 384 -20.76 2.84 -16.07
N PRO A 385 -21.24 3.36 -17.22
CA PRO A 385 -20.35 3.69 -18.33
C PRO A 385 -19.33 4.73 -17.86
N MET A 386 -18.05 4.45 -18.13
CA MET A 386 -16.95 5.41 -17.91
C MET A 386 -16.97 6.51 -18.95
#